data_AF-A0A926I1U0-F1
#
_entry.id   AF-A0A926I1U0-F1
#
_cell.length_a   1.000
_cell.length_b   1.000
_cell.length_c   1.000
_cell.angle_alpha   90.00
_cell.angle_beta   90.00
_cell.angle_gamma   90.00
#
_symmetry.space_group_name_H-M   'P 1'
#
loop_
_entity.id
_entity.type
_entity.pdbx_description
1 polymer ?
#
loop_
_entity_poly.entity_id
_entity_poly.type
_entity_poly.pdbx_seq_one_letter_code
_entity_poly.pdbx_strand_id
1 'polypeptide(L)'
;MKAKKLVQGGLVLLLFITAVAPVCARVTVTHTGDTFFDGPYMQTKGTASLLVIPVDFPDEPSMTGSTSQLNEIFFGGGGSALASVADYYSRSSYGELAITGQVQEWYRAKHDRSYYSKEGDQVFIEEILEAMMARGVDLSQYDSDGDGVLDGLCLVWTGQPKSDSSVWWPHSDTFYWNFQMGGVRIGSYSSLSFQHLTRGSAKQRNTALHETGHLLGLPDYYDRVPESGNSGGCLSADMMDQNQGDHNAFSKMLLGWVKPAVVTADTQITLRSISREASAAVIVPRGWDGNYLSEYFMIEYVTPDGNHRDISCPEGGAVRIWHISAATSKWTYDATSGMFMNDNSETKDKLIVIADPAHSWYQEGESLTADKTCLNGGETTGIAVQVQRITGDEAVLSVTYGRDGAASNQNSDSRQENSAMAGESSIPPRDSEDPQSQSRETESSEVQSEPPVDQVSTPEGATPASPAEETSHEPSPPQDVEGEGVGQGSTDGRDSTEPVWDKSENAEVEAGAAGAILITVVLVLLIWLIIRPKPKRKKRKGSKRHKR
;
A
#
# COMPACT_ATOMS: atom_id res chain seq x y z
N MET A 1 78.44 38.20 22.18
CA MET A 1 78.26 37.13 21.18
C MET A 1 76.78 36.76 21.10
N LYS A 2 76.22 36.83 19.88
CA LYS A 2 75.06 36.12 19.30
C LYS A 2 73.68 36.03 20.02
N ALA A 3 72.67 36.42 19.24
CA ALA A 3 71.25 35.99 19.15
C ALA A 3 70.28 36.40 20.29
N LYS A 4 69.24 37.23 20.08
CA LYS A 4 67.99 37.15 19.27
C LYS A 4 66.90 36.20 19.82
N LYS A 5 65.65 36.71 19.82
CA LYS A 5 64.29 36.15 20.11
C LYS A 5 63.84 36.30 21.58
N LEU A 6 62.82 37.07 21.98
CA LEU A 6 61.52 37.53 21.42
C LEU A 6 60.56 36.41 20.99
N VAL A 7 59.39 36.35 21.66
CA VAL A 7 58.03 35.84 21.34
C VAL A 7 57.42 35.44 22.71
N GLN A 8 56.52 36.15 23.39
CA GLN A 8 55.24 36.81 23.06
C GLN A 8 54.11 35.84 22.70
N GLY A 9 53.08 35.80 23.57
CA GLY A 9 51.67 35.59 23.18
C GLY A 9 51.24 34.20 22.71
N GLY A 10 50.40 33.55 23.53
CA GLY A 10 49.65 32.37 23.13
C GLY A 10 48.42 32.21 24.02
N LEU A 11 47.49 33.15 23.89
CA LEU A 11 46.12 33.05 24.37
C LEU A 11 45.50 31.80 23.73
N VAL A 12 45.40 30.70 24.48
CA VAL A 12 44.64 29.53 24.01
C VAL A 12 43.16 29.89 24.18
N LEU A 13 42.61 30.43 23.10
CA LEU A 13 41.19 30.53 22.86
C LEU A 13 40.64 29.10 22.81
N LEU A 14 40.16 28.59 23.95
CA LEU A 14 39.36 27.38 23.97
C LEU A 14 38.04 27.73 23.27
N LEU A 15 37.97 27.49 21.96
CA LEU A 15 36.72 27.46 21.23
C LEU A 15 35.89 26.35 21.87
N PHE A 16 34.92 26.72 22.70
CA PHE A 16 33.78 25.85 22.98
C PHE A 16 32.99 25.77 21.67
N ILE A 17 33.37 24.84 20.80
CA ILE A 17 32.43 24.27 19.86
C ILE A 17 31.48 23.46 20.75
N THR A 18 30.43 24.11 21.25
CA THR A 18 29.21 23.40 21.57
C THR A 18 28.73 22.81 20.26
N ALA A 19 29.21 21.61 19.94
CA ALA A 19 28.52 20.73 19.03
C ALA A 19 27.15 20.52 19.68
N VAL A 20 26.17 21.30 19.23
CA VAL A 20 24.77 20.94 19.36
C VAL A 20 24.67 19.69 18.50
N ALA A 21 24.96 18.53 19.09
CA ALA A 21 24.53 17.28 18.51
C ALA A 21 23.02 17.46 18.30
N PRO A 22 22.49 17.30 17.07
CA PRO A 22 21.05 17.29 16.90
C PRO A 22 20.54 16.23 17.87
N VAL A 23 19.71 16.67 18.81
CA VAL A 23 18.91 15.75 19.60
C VAL A 23 17.98 15.14 18.57
N CYS A 24 18.39 14.03 17.95
CA CYS A 24 17.45 13.13 17.32
C CYS A 24 16.53 12.70 18.44
N ALA A 25 15.39 13.39 18.56
CA ALA A 25 14.32 12.96 19.43
C ALA A 25 13.99 11.53 19.00
N ARG A 26 14.30 10.57 19.87
CA ARG A 26 13.80 9.21 19.72
C ARG A 26 12.28 9.33 19.76
N VAL A 27 11.66 9.26 18.59
CA VAL A 27 10.21 9.11 18.44
C VAL A 27 9.81 7.92 19.31
N THR A 28 8.97 8.19 20.31
CA THR A 28 8.44 7.14 21.18
C THR A 28 7.27 6.53 20.43
N VAL A 29 7.47 5.32 19.91
CA VAL A 29 6.48 4.59 19.14
C VAL A 29 5.49 3.94 20.11
N THR A 30 4.28 4.48 20.23
CA THR A 30 3.17 3.77 20.88
C THR A 30 2.61 2.74 19.89
N HIS A 31 2.60 1.47 20.31
CA HIS A 31 2.17 0.33 19.50
C HIS A 31 0.63 0.21 19.52
N THR A 32 0.03 0.00 18.35
CA THR A 32 -1.19 -0.81 18.17
C THR A 32 -0.79 -1.95 17.25
N GLY A 33 -0.85 -3.19 17.74
CA GLY A 33 -0.18 -4.35 17.16
C GLY A 33 -1.03 -5.19 16.21
N ASP A 34 -2.20 -4.72 15.81
CA ASP A 34 -3.20 -5.54 15.14
C ASP A 34 -3.53 -4.97 13.76
N THR A 35 -3.83 -5.85 12.80
CA THR A 35 -4.40 -5.49 11.50
C THR A 35 -5.69 -4.70 11.71
N PHE A 36 -5.94 -3.70 10.86
CA PHE A 36 -7.12 -2.85 11.04
C PHE A 36 -8.43 -3.52 10.55
N PHE A 37 -8.33 -4.64 9.85
CA PHE A 37 -9.47 -5.35 9.27
C PHE A 37 -9.89 -6.54 10.15
N ASP A 38 -11.02 -6.40 10.84
CA ASP A 38 -11.77 -7.52 11.43
C ASP A 38 -12.89 -7.88 10.45
N GLY A 39 -12.63 -8.75 9.46
CA GLY A 39 -13.57 -9.13 8.42
C GLY A 39 -13.28 -10.48 7.78
N PRO A 40 -14.11 -10.98 6.85
CA PRO A 40 -13.90 -12.27 6.24
C PRO A 40 -12.94 -12.07 5.05
N TYR A 41 -11.75 -11.57 5.36
CA TYR A 41 -10.71 -11.21 4.41
C TYR A 41 -9.55 -12.19 4.53
N MET A 42 -8.73 -12.24 3.48
CA MET A 42 -7.47 -12.94 3.49
C MET A 42 -6.58 -12.42 4.63
N GLN A 43 -5.91 -13.33 5.32
CA GLN A 43 -4.88 -12.97 6.28
C GLN A 43 -3.78 -12.14 5.62
N THR A 44 -3.34 -11.09 6.32
CA THR A 44 -2.33 -10.18 5.77
C THR A 44 -0.91 -10.63 6.08
N LYS A 45 -0.72 -11.67 6.90
CA LYS A 45 0.59 -12.20 7.30
C LYS A 45 0.58 -13.72 7.35
N GLY A 46 1.77 -14.32 7.32
CA GLY A 46 1.94 -15.76 7.30
C GLY A 46 1.73 -16.31 5.90
N THR A 47 1.06 -17.46 5.80
CA THR A 47 0.74 -18.09 4.52
C THR A 47 -0.75 -17.95 4.26
N ALA A 48 -1.10 -17.51 3.05
CA ALA A 48 -2.46 -17.49 2.54
C ALA A 48 -2.52 -18.36 1.27
N SER A 49 -3.58 -19.17 1.12
CA SER A 49 -3.72 -20.12 0.03
C SER A 49 -4.91 -19.73 -0.86
N LEU A 50 -4.61 -19.27 -2.09
CA LEU A 50 -5.63 -18.88 -3.06
C LEU A 50 -6.20 -20.09 -3.81
N LEU A 51 -7.52 -20.16 -3.88
CA LEU A 51 -8.25 -21.06 -4.77
C LEU A 51 -8.54 -20.34 -6.10
N VAL A 52 -7.80 -20.69 -7.15
CA VAL A 52 -7.96 -20.08 -8.48
C VAL A 52 -8.72 -21.04 -9.39
N ILE A 53 -9.89 -20.64 -9.90
CA ILE A 53 -10.74 -21.50 -10.72
C ILE A 53 -10.94 -20.83 -12.09
N PRO A 54 -10.34 -21.38 -13.16
CA PRO A 54 -10.63 -20.95 -14.52
C PRO A 54 -12.00 -21.46 -14.97
N VAL A 55 -12.80 -20.57 -15.55
CA VAL A 55 -14.18 -20.84 -15.96
C VAL A 55 -14.39 -20.48 -17.41
N ASP A 56 -15.00 -21.38 -18.17
CA ASP A 56 -15.49 -21.08 -19.51
C ASP A 56 -16.98 -21.37 -19.66
N PHE A 57 -17.56 -20.90 -20.77
CA PHE A 57 -19.01 -20.93 -20.97
C PHE A 57 -19.36 -21.65 -22.28
N PRO A 58 -20.61 -22.12 -22.45
CA PRO A 58 -21.05 -22.66 -23.74
C PRO A 58 -20.96 -21.63 -24.89
N ASP A 59 -21.22 -20.35 -24.62
CA ASP A 59 -21.12 -19.23 -25.57
C ASP A 59 -19.71 -18.65 -25.71
N GLU A 60 -18.85 -18.81 -24.70
CA GLU A 60 -17.45 -18.34 -24.69
C GLU A 60 -16.50 -19.46 -24.22
N PRO A 61 -16.30 -20.54 -25.02
CA PRO A 61 -15.47 -21.66 -24.60
C PRO A 61 -13.97 -21.31 -24.56
N SER A 62 -13.24 -21.90 -23.62
CA SER A 62 -11.78 -21.81 -23.60
C SER A 62 -11.19 -22.52 -24.81
N MET A 63 -10.27 -21.85 -25.50
CA MET A 63 -9.63 -22.39 -26.71
C MET A 63 -8.44 -23.31 -26.41
N THR A 64 -7.85 -23.22 -25.22
CA THR A 64 -6.62 -23.94 -24.88
C THR A 64 -6.85 -25.06 -23.87
N GLY A 65 -7.79 -24.89 -22.93
CA GLY A 65 -7.95 -25.79 -21.78
C GLY A 65 -6.72 -25.88 -20.86
N SER A 66 -5.67 -25.09 -21.11
CA SER A 66 -4.43 -25.08 -20.33
C SER A 66 -4.53 -24.08 -19.19
N THR A 67 -3.97 -24.43 -18.04
CA THR A 67 -3.88 -23.58 -16.84
C THR A 67 -2.49 -22.99 -16.64
N SER A 68 -1.52 -23.27 -17.52
CA SER A 68 -0.11 -22.88 -17.33
C SER A 68 0.08 -21.37 -17.25
N GLN A 69 -0.62 -20.60 -18.09
CA GLN A 69 -0.56 -19.14 -18.05
C GLN A 69 -1.10 -18.57 -16.73
N LEU A 70 -2.17 -19.17 -16.18
CA LEU A 70 -2.71 -18.74 -14.89
C LEU A 70 -1.79 -19.13 -13.75
N ASN A 71 -1.18 -20.32 -13.80
CA ASN A 71 -0.15 -20.68 -12.83
C ASN A 71 1.02 -19.69 -12.85
N GLU A 72 1.45 -19.23 -14.03
CA GLU A 72 2.49 -18.19 -14.14
C GLU A 72 2.02 -16.84 -13.56
N ILE A 73 0.79 -16.41 -13.86
CA ILE A 73 0.23 -15.14 -13.36
C ILE A 73 0.05 -15.14 -11.84
N PHE A 74 -0.44 -16.22 -11.24
CA PHE A 74 -0.72 -16.26 -9.80
C PHE A 74 0.48 -16.71 -8.97
N PHE A 75 1.21 -17.72 -9.43
CA PHE A 75 2.22 -18.44 -8.64
C PHE A 75 3.58 -18.62 -9.35
N GLY A 76 3.77 -17.99 -10.51
CA GLY A 76 5.04 -18.06 -11.25
C GLY A 76 6.20 -17.43 -10.46
N GLY A 77 7.42 -17.95 -10.64
CA GLY A 77 8.60 -17.43 -9.95
C GLY A 77 9.51 -16.56 -10.83
N GLY A 78 9.94 -15.42 -10.30
CA GLY A 78 11.33 -14.94 -10.33
C GLY A 78 12.02 -14.62 -11.66
N GLY A 79 11.32 -14.44 -12.79
CA GLY A 79 12.02 -14.17 -14.06
C GLY A 79 11.25 -13.45 -15.18
N SER A 80 9.96 -13.17 -15.03
CA SER A 80 9.18 -12.48 -16.07
C SER A 80 9.09 -10.97 -15.78
N ALA A 81 8.90 -10.16 -16.84
CA ALA A 81 8.63 -8.72 -16.74
C ALA A 81 7.34 -8.42 -15.93
N LEU A 82 6.50 -9.43 -15.69
CA LEU A 82 5.35 -9.40 -14.79
C LEU A 82 5.67 -10.29 -13.59
N ALA A 83 5.69 -9.72 -12.39
CA ALA A 83 5.69 -10.55 -11.20
C ALA A 83 4.34 -11.24 -11.05
N SER A 84 4.36 -12.50 -10.61
CA SER A 84 3.12 -13.18 -10.21
C SER A 84 2.48 -12.50 -9.00
N VAL A 85 1.22 -12.83 -8.71
CA VAL A 85 0.54 -12.39 -7.47
C VAL A 85 1.40 -12.76 -6.26
N ALA A 86 1.86 -14.00 -6.16
CA ALA A 86 2.73 -14.46 -5.07
C ALA A 86 4.03 -13.63 -4.95
N ASP A 87 4.74 -13.41 -6.05
CA ASP A 87 5.99 -12.65 -6.06
C ASP A 87 5.78 -11.17 -5.72
N TYR A 88 4.70 -10.56 -6.21
CA TYR A 88 4.35 -9.17 -5.94
C TYR A 88 4.09 -8.95 -4.45
N TYR A 89 3.22 -9.78 -3.85
CA TYR A 89 2.84 -9.65 -2.45
C TYR A 89 3.95 -10.05 -1.48
N SER A 90 4.79 -11.02 -1.84
CA SER A 90 6.01 -11.34 -1.09
C SER A 90 6.94 -10.11 -1.00
N ARG A 91 7.17 -9.40 -2.12
CA ARG A 91 7.97 -8.16 -2.09
C ARG A 91 7.25 -7.02 -1.38
N SER A 92 5.96 -6.83 -1.62
CA SER A 92 5.20 -5.73 -1.03
C SER A 92 5.12 -5.84 0.50
N SER A 93 5.02 -7.06 1.01
CA SER A 93 4.93 -7.36 2.45
C SER A 93 6.29 -7.52 3.13
N TYR A 94 7.41 -7.37 2.41
CA TYR A 94 8.76 -7.64 2.92
C TYR A 94 8.92 -9.09 3.45
N GLY A 95 8.19 -10.03 2.85
CA GLY A 95 8.16 -11.44 3.26
C GLY A 95 7.22 -11.74 4.43
N GLU A 96 6.44 -10.78 4.92
CA GLU A 96 5.45 -11.03 5.98
C GLU A 96 4.26 -11.85 5.47
N LEU A 97 3.94 -11.80 4.17
CA LEU A 97 2.88 -12.56 3.53
C LEU A 97 3.44 -13.44 2.40
N ALA A 98 3.15 -14.74 2.48
CA ALA A 98 3.41 -15.72 1.44
C ALA A 98 2.09 -16.19 0.84
N ILE A 99 1.78 -15.73 -0.37
CA ILE A 99 0.62 -16.24 -1.12
C ILE A 99 1.03 -17.51 -1.85
N THR A 100 0.27 -18.58 -1.63
CA THR A 100 0.38 -19.89 -2.27
C THR A 100 -0.99 -20.28 -2.84
N GLY A 101 -1.12 -21.49 -3.40
CA GLY A 101 -2.43 -21.99 -3.82
C GLY A 101 -2.34 -22.94 -5.00
N GLN A 102 -3.48 -23.14 -5.65
CA GLN A 102 -3.59 -24.01 -6.81
C GLN A 102 -4.57 -23.43 -7.84
N VAL A 103 -4.16 -23.46 -9.11
CA VAL A 103 -5.08 -23.28 -10.23
C VAL A 103 -5.77 -24.61 -10.54
N GLN A 104 -7.09 -24.63 -10.40
CA GLN A 104 -7.92 -25.80 -10.70
C GLN A 104 -8.02 -26.04 -12.21
N GLU A 105 -8.43 -27.26 -12.58
CA GLU A 105 -8.83 -27.57 -13.96
C GLU A 105 -10.02 -26.72 -14.39
N TRP A 106 -10.08 -26.40 -15.68
CA TRP A 106 -11.16 -25.61 -16.26
C TRP A 106 -12.55 -26.15 -15.88
N TYR A 107 -13.43 -25.25 -15.44
CA TYR A 107 -14.83 -25.54 -15.21
C TYR A 107 -15.66 -24.94 -16.35
N ARG A 108 -16.46 -25.78 -16.99
CA ARG A 108 -17.48 -25.32 -17.94
C ARG A 108 -18.75 -24.98 -17.17
N ALA A 109 -19.12 -23.71 -17.17
CA ALA A 109 -20.38 -23.23 -16.62
C ALA A 109 -21.58 -23.91 -17.29
N LYS A 110 -22.64 -24.16 -16.52
CA LYS A 110 -23.87 -24.82 -17.01
C LYS A 110 -24.64 -23.97 -18.03
N HIS A 111 -24.47 -22.65 -17.96
CA HIS A 111 -25.23 -21.69 -18.76
C HIS A 111 -24.32 -20.69 -19.48
N ASP A 112 -24.88 -19.99 -20.46
CA ASP A 112 -24.22 -18.87 -21.15
C ASP A 112 -24.00 -17.69 -20.20
N ARG A 113 -23.06 -16.81 -20.53
CA ARG A 113 -22.76 -15.61 -19.73
C ARG A 113 -23.99 -14.73 -19.47
N SER A 114 -24.94 -14.72 -20.41
CA SER A 114 -26.18 -13.94 -20.29
C SER A 114 -27.12 -14.41 -19.16
N TYR A 115 -27.01 -15.66 -18.73
CA TYR A 115 -27.76 -16.20 -17.60
C TYR A 115 -27.24 -15.60 -16.29
N TYR A 116 -25.93 -15.72 -16.03
CA TYR A 116 -25.35 -15.19 -14.79
C TYR A 116 -25.38 -13.66 -14.71
N SER A 117 -25.40 -12.94 -15.85
CA SER A 117 -25.69 -11.50 -15.84
C SER A 117 -27.05 -11.13 -15.25
N LYS A 118 -28.03 -12.04 -15.28
CA LYS A 118 -29.37 -11.82 -14.74
C LYS A 118 -29.49 -12.30 -13.30
N GLU A 119 -28.82 -13.41 -12.97
CA GLU A 119 -28.91 -14.04 -11.66
C GLU A 119 -27.92 -13.47 -10.63
N GLY A 120 -26.79 -12.92 -11.07
CA GLY A 120 -25.74 -12.33 -10.22
C GLY A 120 -24.60 -13.30 -9.89
N ASP A 121 -23.54 -12.75 -9.28
CA ASP A 121 -22.29 -13.47 -8.99
C ASP A 121 -22.47 -14.62 -7.99
N GLN A 122 -23.40 -14.50 -7.05
CA GLN A 122 -23.64 -15.52 -6.04
C GLN A 122 -24.06 -16.86 -6.66
N VAL A 123 -25.04 -16.83 -7.58
CA VAL A 123 -25.49 -18.03 -8.29
C VAL A 123 -24.36 -18.65 -9.11
N PHE A 124 -23.51 -17.80 -9.71
CA PHE A 124 -22.35 -18.24 -10.48
C PHE A 124 -21.30 -18.94 -9.61
N ILE A 125 -20.93 -18.32 -8.49
CA ILE A 125 -19.91 -18.83 -7.56
C ILE A 125 -20.41 -20.08 -6.82
N GLU A 126 -21.67 -20.10 -6.39
CA GLU A 126 -22.28 -21.27 -5.74
C GLU A 126 -22.18 -22.50 -6.65
N GLU A 127 -22.56 -22.37 -7.92
CA GLU A 127 -22.47 -23.43 -8.91
C GLU A 127 -21.05 -23.97 -9.05
N ILE A 128 -20.06 -23.08 -9.12
CA ILE A 128 -18.66 -23.44 -9.29
C ILE A 128 -18.13 -24.18 -8.07
N LEU A 129 -18.40 -23.67 -6.86
CA LEU A 129 -17.91 -24.27 -5.62
C LEU A 129 -18.56 -25.64 -5.37
N GLU A 130 -19.85 -25.81 -5.66
CA GLU A 130 -20.50 -27.12 -5.67
C GLU A 130 -19.78 -28.10 -6.61
N ALA A 131 -19.44 -27.66 -7.81
CA ALA A 131 -18.73 -28.48 -8.78
C ALA A 131 -17.31 -28.82 -8.32
N MET A 132 -16.58 -27.89 -7.69
CA MET A 132 -15.24 -28.15 -7.15
C MET A 132 -15.29 -29.18 -6.02
N MET A 133 -16.22 -29.06 -5.08
CA MET A 133 -16.39 -30.04 -4.01
C MET A 133 -16.80 -31.42 -4.57
N ALA A 134 -17.68 -31.47 -5.58
CA ALA A 134 -18.04 -32.71 -6.25
C ALA A 134 -16.85 -33.38 -6.97
N ARG A 135 -15.83 -32.60 -7.37
CA ARG A 135 -14.55 -33.10 -7.91
C ARG A 135 -13.54 -33.48 -6.81
N GLY A 136 -13.89 -33.30 -5.54
CA GLY A 136 -13.05 -33.64 -4.40
C GLY A 136 -12.11 -32.52 -3.93
N VAL A 137 -12.32 -31.27 -4.37
CA VAL A 137 -11.62 -30.10 -3.82
C VAL A 137 -12.12 -29.87 -2.40
N ASP A 138 -11.21 -29.91 -1.44
CA ASP A 138 -11.47 -29.62 -0.03
C ASP A 138 -11.22 -28.14 0.24
N LEU A 139 -12.31 -27.37 0.38
CA LEU A 139 -12.24 -25.92 0.58
C LEU A 139 -11.53 -25.54 1.89
N SER A 140 -11.54 -26.41 2.90
CA SER A 140 -10.86 -26.14 4.17
C SER A 140 -9.33 -26.11 4.07
N GLN A 141 -8.76 -26.60 2.97
CA GLN A 141 -7.31 -26.50 2.71
C GLN A 141 -6.86 -25.10 2.30
N TYR A 142 -7.81 -24.21 2.04
CA TYR A 142 -7.59 -22.82 1.68
C TYR A 142 -7.99 -21.86 2.82
N ASP A 143 -8.08 -22.37 4.05
CA ASP A 143 -8.19 -21.61 5.31
C ASP A 143 -6.88 -21.84 6.07
N SER A 144 -5.84 -21.10 5.72
CA SER A 144 -4.47 -21.41 6.14
C SER A 144 -4.17 -21.01 7.58
N ASP A 145 -4.94 -20.07 8.16
CA ASP A 145 -4.80 -19.64 9.54
C ASP A 145 -5.86 -20.23 10.49
N GLY A 146 -6.86 -20.94 9.96
CA GLY A 146 -7.85 -21.69 10.70
C GLY A 146 -8.94 -20.82 11.32
N ASP A 147 -9.19 -19.64 10.75
CA ASP A 147 -10.21 -18.70 11.22
C ASP A 147 -11.63 -19.06 10.75
N GLY A 148 -11.75 -20.11 9.92
CA GLY A 148 -12.99 -20.60 9.36
C GLY A 148 -13.45 -19.82 8.12
N VAL A 149 -12.58 -19.05 7.49
CA VAL A 149 -12.79 -18.30 6.24
C VAL A 149 -11.85 -18.84 5.17
N LEU A 150 -12.36 -18.94 3.94
CA LEU A 150 -11.52 -19.19 2.78
C LEU A 150 -10.61 -17.96 2.56
N ASP A 151 -9.29 -18.16 2.62
CA ASP A 151 -8.27 -17.11 2.48
C ASP A 151 -8.51 -16.27 1.22
N GLY A 152 -8.82 -16.88 0.08
CA GLY A 152 -9.22 -16.15 -1.11
C GLY A 152 -9.70 -17.04 -2.26
N LEU A 153 -10.79 -16.59 -2.90
CA LEU A 153 -11.35 -17.19 -4.11
C LEU A 153 -11.09 -16.31 -5.33
N CYS A 154 -10.46 -16.85 -6.37
CA CYS A 154 -10.28 -16.15 -7.64
C CYS A 154 -10.97 -16.93 -8.77
N LEU A 155 -12.06 -16.39 -9.31
CA LEU A 155 -12.69 -16.90 -10.52
C LEU A 155 -12.07 -16.22 -11.74
N VAL A 156 -11.55 -16.99 -12.69
CA VAL A 156 -10.94 -16.46 -13.91
C VAL A 156 -11.75 -16.90 -15.13
N TRP A 157 -12.63 -16.04 -15.61
CA TRP A 157 -13.61 -16.38 -16.64
C TRP A 157 -13.18 -15.98 -18.06
N THR A 158 -13.65 -16.71 -19.07
CA THR A 158 -13.48 -16.36 -20.48
C THR A 158 -14.48 -15.33 -20.97
N GLY A 159 -14.02 -14.53 -21.93
CA GLY A 159 -14.80 -13.58 -22.70
C GLY A 159 -14.26 -12.17 -22.51
N GLN A 160 -14.57 -11.27 -23.44
CA GLN A 160 -14.21 -9.87 -23.25
C GLN A 160 -15.01 -9.26 -22.09
N PRO A 161 -14.41 -8.36 -21.31
CA PRO A 161 -15.13 -7.62 -20.29
C PRO A 161 -16.22 -6.74 -20.87
N LYS A 162 -17.24 -6.48 -20.05
CA LYS A 162 -18.36 -5.59 -20.37
C LYS A 162 -18.23 -4.28 -19.59
N SER A 163 -19.32 -3.51 -19.44
CA SER A 163 -19.35 -2.33 -18.59
C SER A 163 -19.08 -2.69 -17.13
N ASP A 164 -18.54 -1.72 -16.38
CA ASP A 164 -18.27 -1.78 -14.93
C ASP A 164 -19.45 -2.26 -14.06
N SER A 165 -20.67 -1.93 -14.46
CA SER A 165 -21.92 -2.38 -13.83
C SER A 165 -22.29 -3.84 -14.09
N SER A 166 -21.49 -4.57 -14.86
CA SER A 166 -21.74 -5.97 -15.19
C SER A 166 -20.88 -6.90 -14.33
N VAL A 167 -21.44 -8.06 -13.96
CA VAL A 167 -20.70 -9.23 -13.41
C VAL A 167 -19.49 -9.66 -14.27
N TRP A 168 -19.48 -9.20 -15.53
CA TRP A 168 -18.43 -9.42 -16.52
C TRP A 168 -17.44 -8.27 -16.63
N TRP A 169 -17.33 -7.43 -15.61
CA TRP A 169 -16.19 -6.55 -15.37
C TRP A 169 -15.32 -7.17 -14.28
N PRO A 170 -13.98 -7.12 -14.37
CA PRO A 170 -13.15 -7.55 -13.26
C PRO A 170 -13.49 -6.77 -11.99
N HIS A 171 -13.73 -7.49 -10.90
CA HIS A 171 -14.11 -6.91 -9.61
C HIS A 171 -13.80 -7.86 -8.48
N SER A 172 -13.81 -7.34 -7.25
CA SER A 172 -13.83 -8.14 -6.03
C SER A 172 -14.99 -7.69 -5.17
N ASP A 173 -15.58 -8.63 -4.46
CA ASP A 173 -16.66 -8.36 -3.52
C ASP A 173 -16.61 -9.35 -2.36
N THR A 174 -17.44 -9.11 -1.35
CA THR A 174 -17.65 -9.99 -0.22
C THR A 174 -18.95 -10.77 -0.37
N PHE A 175 -18.95 -11.99 0.13
CA PHE A 175 -20.17 -12.78 0.29
C PHE A 175 -20.95 -12.34 1.51
N TYR A 176 -22.20 -12.81 1.60
CA TYR A 176 -22.95 -12.69 2.84
C TYR A 176 -22.15 -13.27 4.01
N TRP A 177 -22.06 -12.52 5.10
CA TRP A 177 -21.21 -12.83 6.27
C TRP A 177 -21.33 -14.26 6.82
N ASN A 178 -22.50 -14.90 6.64
CA ASN A 178 -22.82 -16.23 7.12
C ASN A 178 -22.87 -17.30 6.03
N PHE A 179 -22.57 -16.97 4.77
CA PHE A 179 -22.54 -17.95 3.69
C PHE A 179 -21.38 -18.93 3.90
N GLN A 180 -21.69 -20.22 3.93
CA GLN A 180 -20.73 -21.28 4.20
C GLN A 180 -20.88 -22.41 3.19
N MET A 181 -19.74 -22.93 2.73
CA MET A 181 -19.68 -24.08 1.86
C MET A 181 -18.42 -24.89 2.17
N GLY A 182 -18.50 -26.21 2.11
CA GLY A 182 -17.33 -27.08 2.38
C GLY A 182 -16.74 -26.95 3.79
N GLY A 183 -17.49 -26.41 4.75
CA GLY A 183 -17.03 -26.24 6.14
C GLY A 183 -16.33 -24.91 6.45
N VAL A 184 -16.20 -24.02 5.47
CA VAL A 184 -15.61 -22.67 5.61
C VAL A 184 -16.60 -21.59 5.17
N ARG A 185 -16.41 -20.36 5.64
CA ARG A 185 -17.08 -19.17 5.11
C ARG A 185 -16.41 -18.75 3.81
N ILE A 186 -17.21 -18.41 2.80
CA ILE A 186 -16.68 -17.71 1.63
C ILE A 186 -16.71 -16.23 2.01
N GLY A 187 -15.55 -15.63 2.19
CA GLY A 187 -15.43 -14.27 2.71
C GLY A 187 -15.42 -13.24 1.60
N SER A 188 -14.29 -13.10 0.94
CA SER A 188 -14.09 -12.27 -0.25
C SER A 188 -13.76 -13.13 -1.47
N TYR A 189 -14.08 -12.61 -2.66
CA TYR A 189 -13.73 -13.23 -3.92
C TYR A 189 -13.30 -12.17 -4.94
N SER A 190 -12.53 -12.61 -5.93
CA SER A 190 -12.18 -11.83 -7.12
C SER A 190 -12.71 -12.53 -8.36
N SER A 191 -13.38 -11.78 -9.21
CA SER A 191 -13.88 -12.18 -10.53
C SER A 191 -13.02 -11.50 -11.60
N LEU A 192 -12.30 -12.28 -12.41
CA LEU A 192 -11.23 -11.79 -13.27
C LEU A 192 -11.43 -12.27 -14.72
N SER A 193 -11.13 -11.39 -15.67
CA SER A 193 -11.15 -11.76 -17.10
C SER A 193 -9.85 -12.43 -17.52
N PHE A 194 -9.94 -13.65 -18.03
CA PHE A 194 -8.80 -14.37 -18.62
C PHE A 194 -8.12 -13.55 -19.73
N GLN A 195 -8.89 -12.87 -20.58
CA GLN A 195 -8.40 -12.06 -21.68
C GLN A 195 -7.63 -10.82 -21.19
N HIS A 196 -8.11 -10.13 -20.15
CA HIS A 196 -7.36 -9.03 -19.54
C HIS A 196 -6.01 -9.51 -18.97
N LEU A 197 -6.01 -10.64 -18.25
CA LEU A 197 -4.81 -11.15 -17.60
C LEU A 197 -3.77 -11.71 -18.59
N THR A 198 -4.20 -12.32 -19.69
CA THR A 198 -3.29 -13.02 -20.61
C THR A 198 -2.96 -12.25 -21.89
N ARG A 199 -3.80 -11.28 -22.28
CA ARG A 199 -3.67 -10.55 -23.55
C ARG A 199 -3.79 -9.04 -23.40
N GLY A 200 -4.02 -8.54 -22.19
CA GLY A 200 -4.13 -7.12 -21.91
C GLY A 200 -2.79 -6.39 -21.86
N SER A 201 -2.90 -5.06 -21.81
CA SER A 201 -1.81 -4.15 -21.44
C SER A 201 -1.26 -4.48 -20.04
N ALA A 202 -0.08 -3.94 -19.69
CA ALA A 202 0.50 -4.15 -18.36
C ALA A 202 -0.49 -3.81 -17.22
N LYS A 203 -1.25 -2.72 -17.34
CA LYS A 203 -2.28 -2.33 -16.36
C LYS A 203 -3.41 -3.35 -16.22
N GLN A 204 -3.86 -3.92 -17.35
CA GLN A 204 -4.91 -4.95 -17.34
C GLN A 204 -4.41 -6.28 -16.77
N ARG A 205 -3.12 -6.60 -16.95
CA ARG A 205 -2.51 -7.79 -16.35
C ARG A 205 -2.34 -7.62 -14.84
N ASN A 206 -2.06 -6.41 -14.39
CA ASN A 206 -1.98 -6.06 -12.98
C ASN A 206 -3.35 -6.04 -12.27
N THR A 207 -4.47 -6.23 -12.98
CA THR A 207 -5.79 -6.35 -12.36
C THR A 207 -5.83 -7.48 -11.33
N ALA A 208 -5.19 -8.64 -11.58
CA ALA A 208 -5.12 -9.69 -10.56
C ALA A 208 -4.41 -9.23 -9.27
N LEU A 209 -3.39 -8.35 -9.39
CA LEU A 209 -2.72 -7.76 -8.24
C LEU A 209 -3.66 -6.80 -7.49
N HIS A 210 -4.34 -5.92 -8.22
CA HIS A 210 -5.32 -4.99 -7.65
C HIS A 210 -6.44 -5.71 -6.89
N GLU A 211 -7.08 -6.70 -7.53
CA GLU A 211 -8.18 -7.46 -6.93
C GLU A 211 -7.73 -8.26 -5.70
N THR A 212 -6.49 -8.76 -5.69
CA THR A 212 -5.92 -9.42 -4.49
C THR A 212 -5.78 -8.42 -3.33
N GLY A 213 -5.62 -7.12 -3.60
CA GLY A 213 -5.62 -6.07 -2.58
C GLY A 213 -6.96 -5.96 -1.86
N HIS A 214 -8.08 -6.13 -2.58
CA HIS A 214 -9.41 -6.20 -1.99
C HIS A 214 -9.62 -7.47 -1.16
N LEU A 215 -9.04 -8.60 -1.58
CA LEU A 215 -9.08 -9.82 -0.76
C LEU A 215 -8.45 -9.59 0.62
N LEU A 216 -7.43 -8.73 0.71
CA LEU A 216 -6.78 -8.29 1.95
C LEU A 216 -7.52 -7.15 2.70
N GLY A 217 -8.65 -6.68 2.16
CA GLY A 217 -9.49 -5.63 2.76
C GLY A 217 -9.19 -4.20 2.31
N LEU A 218 -8.25 -3.97 1.40
CA LEU A 218 -7.97 -2.61 0.91
C LEU A 218 -9.12 -2.09 0.03
N PRO A 219 -9.52 -0.81 0.15
CA PRO A 219 -10.51 -0.20 -0.75
C PRO A 219 -9.85 0.37 -2.01
N ASP A 220 -10.68 0.74 -2.98
CA ASP A 220 -10.28 1.51 -4.16
C ASP A 220 -9.81 2.93 -3.77
N TYR A 221 -8.75 3.41 -4.43
CA TYR A 221 -8.21 4.76 -4.25
C TYR A 221 -8.37 5.66 -5.48
N TYR A 222 -8.96 5.18 -6.57
CA TYR A 222 -9.33 6.03 -7.71
C TYR A 222 -10.68 6.71 -7.50
N ASP A 223 -10.87 7.83 -8.20
CA ASP A 223 -12.11 8.62 -8.16
C ASP A 223 -12.97 8.31 -9.40
N ARG A 224 -13.98 7.44 -9.24
CA ARG A 224 -14.91 7.06 -10.32
C ARG A 224 -15.90 8.16 -10.67
N VAL A 225 -16.21 9.03 -9.72
CA VAL A 225 -17.20 10.09 -9.88
C VAL A 225 -16.56 11.41 -9.45
N PRO A 226 -15.69 12.01 -10.29
CA PRO A 226 -14.95 13.23 -9.95
C PRO A 226 -15.85 14.43 -9.64
N GLU A 227 -17.11 14.39 -10.05
CA GLU A 227 -18.13 15.39 -9.72
C GLU A 227 -18.67 15.23 -8.28
N SER A 228 -18.45 14.07 -7.66
CA SER A 228 -18.79 13.82 -6.27
C SER A 228 -17.62 14.29 -5.37
N GLY A 229 -17.85 15.42 -4.69
CA GLY A 229 -16.91 15.90 -3.68
C GLY A 229 -15.67 16.62 -4.20
N ASN A 230 -14.63 16.60 -3.37
CA ASN A 230 -13.35 17.22 -3.68
C ASN A 230 -12.61 16.36 -4.73
N SER A 231 -12.25 16.92 -5.87
CA SER A 231 -11.49 16.20 -6.89
C SER A 231 -10.14 15.72 -6.33
N GLY A 232 -9.72 14.50 -6.68
CA GLY A 232 -8.48 13.94 -6.17
C GLY A 232 -8.23 12.49 -6.59
N GLY A 233 -7.65 11.73 -5.67
CA GLY A 233 -7.12 10.39 -5.88
C GLY A 233 -5.63 10.33 -5.53
N CYS A 234 -5.01 9.16 -5.69
CA CYS A 234 -3.57 9.07 -5.48
C CYS A 234 -2.81 9.89 -6.55
N LEU A 235 -3.35 10.03 -7.77
CA LEU A 235 -2.75 10.84 -8.87
C LEU A 235 -1.25 10.56 -9.08
N SER A 236 -0.84 9.35 -8.71
CA SER A 236 0.50 8.81 -8.69
C SER A 236 0.38 7.29 -8.76
N ALA A 237 1.48 6.59 -9.01
CA ALA A 237 1.45 5.15 -9.19
C ALA A 237 1.11 4.44 -7.87
N ASP A 238 -0.09 3.90 -7.76
CA ASP A 238 -0.50 3.03 -6.66
C ASP A 238 -1.29 1.85 -7.23
N MET A 239 -1.14 0.67 -6.60
CA MET A 239 -1.82 -0.53 -7.03
C MET A 239 -3.35 -0.43 -6.91
N MET A 240 -3.88 0.23 -5.87
CA MET A 240 -5.32 0.41 -5.64
C MET A 240 -5.91 1.63 -6.36
N ASP A 241 -5.12 2.35 -7.17
CA ASP A 241 -5.59 3.43 -8.05
C ASP A 241 -5.36 3.07 -9.52
N GLN A 242 -4.10 3.00 -9.96
CA GLN A 242 -3.75 2.95 -11.38
C GLN A 242 -3.26 1.57 -11.85
N ASN A 243 -3.37 0.53 -11.03
CA ASN A 243 -2.80 -0.81 -11.25
C ASN A 243 -1.29 -0.74 -11.55
N GLN A 244 -0.57 0.14 -10.86
CA GLN A 244 0.84 0.41 -11.12
C GLN A 244 1.62 0.55 -9.82
N GLY A 245 2.87 0.10 -9.82
CA GLY A 245 3.74 0.26 -8.66
C GLY A 245 3.40 -0.68 -7.51
N ASP A 246 3.87 -0.31 -6.33
CA ASP A 246 3.57 -1.02 -5.09
C ASP A 246 2.33 -0.45 -4.40
N HIS A 247 1.89 -1.10 -3.33
CA HIS A 247 0.98 -0.48 -2.37
C HIS A 247 1.68 0.69 -1.65
N ASN A 248 1.00 1.83 -1.50
CA ASN A 248 1.49 2.95 -0.69
C ASN A 248 1.61 2.62 0.80
N ALA A 249 2.33 3.48 1.54
CA ALA A 249 2.55 3.36 2.98
C ALA A 249 1.26 3.28 3.83
N PHE A 250 0.16 3.90 3.41
CA PHE A 250 -1.12 3.78 4.11
C PHE A 250 -1.68 2.36 4.00
N SER A 251 -1.76 1.80 2.79
CA SER A 251 -2.14 0.39 2.59
C SER A 251 -1.24 -0.56 3.37
N LYS A 252 0.08 -0.40 3.24
CA LYS A 252 1.04 -1.27 3.95
C LYS A 252 0.94 -1.15 5.47
N MET A 253 0.55 0.00 6.00
CA MET A 253 0.26 0.17 7.42
C MET A 253 -1.05 -0.53 7.83
N LEU A 254 -2.11 -0.39 7.03
CA LEU A 254 -3.40 -1.07 7.30
C LEU A 254 -3.24 -2.60 7.36
N LEU A 255 -2.39 -3.13 6.47
CA LEU A 255 -2.06 -4.56 6.39
C LEU A 255 -1.04 -5.03 7.43
N GLY A 256 -0.47 -4.11 8.22
CA GLY A 256 0.49 -4.41 9.27
C GLY A 256 1.91 -4.74 8.77
N TRP A 257 2.23 -4.42 7.51
CA TRP A 257 3.57 -4.62 6.92
C TRP A 257 4.52 -3.47 7.20
N VAL A 258 3.99 -2.27 7.37
CA VAL A 258 4.77 -1.07 7.72
C VAL A 258 4.26 -0.50 9.03
N LYS A 259 5.21 -0.10 9.88
CA LYS A 259 4.91 0.65 11.09
C LYS A 259 5.51 2.05 11.00
N PRO A 260 4.72 3.07 10.63
CA PRO A 260 5.25 4.40 10.41
C PRO A 260 5.77 5.05 11.69
N ALA A 261 6.84 5.84 11.58
CA ALA A 261 7.25 6.75 12.64
C ALA A 261 6.22 7.87 12.80
N VAL A 262 5.87 8.22 14.04
CA VAL A 262 4.93 9.33 14.32
C VAL A 262 5.72 10.63 14.52
N VAL A 263 5.41 11.65 13.74
CA VAL A 263 5.99 12.99 13.85
C VAL A 263 4.95 13.94 14.43
N THR A 264 5.28 14.59 15.56
CA THR A 264 4.36 15.47 16.30
C THR A 264 4.91 16.88 16.54
N ALA A 265 6.13 17.17 16.10
CA ALA A 265 6.82 18.45 16.32
C ALA A 265 7.94 18.65 15.29
N ASP A 266 8.53 19.85 15.27
CA ASP A 266 9.71 20.18 14.47
C ASP A 266 10.81 19.15 14.66
N THR A 267 11.19 18.49 13.57
CA THR A 267 12.21 17.44 13.62
C THR A 267 12.83 17.20 12.25
N GLN A 268 13.94 16.49 12.25
CA GLN A 268 14.45 15.82 11.05
C GLN A 268 14.07 14.34 11.12
N ILE A 269 13.66 13.77 9.99
CA ILE A 269 13.42 12.33 9.82
C ILE A 269 14.27 11.80 8.68
N THR A 270 14.60 10.51 8.74
CA THR A 270 15.28 9.79 7.67
C THR A 270 14.42 8.60 7.29
N LEU A 271 14.07 8.50 6.01
CA LEU A 271 13.28 7.40 5.46
C LEU A 271 14.16 6.57 4.54
N ARG A 272 14.13 5.24 4.72
CA ARG A 272 14.61 4.28 3.73
C ARG A 272 13.56 4.12 2.64
N SER A 273 13.98 3.65 1.46
CA SER A 273 13.05 3.43 0.36
C SER A 273 12.04 2.35 0.72
N ILE A 274 10.76 2.70 0.63
CA ILE A 274 9.66 1.77 0.88
C ILE A 274 9.62 0.62 -0.14
N SER A 275 10.26 0.80 -1.31
CA SER A 275 10.44 -0.27 -2.30
C SER A 275 11.28 -1.45 -1.77
N ARG A 276 12.04 -1.25 -0.68
CA ARG A 276 13.01 -2.22 -0.15
C ARG A 276 12.84 -2.51 1.34
N GLU A 277 12.44 -1.51 2.12
CA GLU A 277 12.38 -1.59 3.58
C GLU A 277 11.06 -1.04 4.11
N ALA A 278 10.58 -1.59 5.24
CA ALA A 278 9.36 -1.15 5.90
C ALA A 278 9.54 0.21 6.61
N SER A 279 9.65 1.29 5.83
CA SER A 279 9.98 2.63 6.29
C SER A 279 9.01 3.68 5.76
N ALA A 280 8.24 4.28 6.66
CA ALA A 280 7.34 5.41 6.39
C ALA A 280 7.23 6.30 7.64
N ALA A 281 6.63 7.48 7.49
CA ALA A 281 6.29 8.35 8.61
C ALA A 281 4.87 8.91 8.47
N VAL A 282 4.17 9.01 9.59
CA VAL A 282 2.92 9.77 9.70
C VAL A 282 3.23 11.10 10.38
N ILE A 283 2.90 12.20 9.72
CA ILE A 283 2.89 13.53 10.33
C ILE A 283 1.48 13.84 10.77
N VAL A 284 1.32 14.01 12.07
CA VAL A 284 0.01 14.22 12.67
C VAL A 284 -0.25 15.71 12.94
N PRO A 285 -1.49 16.19 12.74
CA PRO A 285 -1.88 17.52 13.16
C PRO A 285 -1.71 17.73 14.68
N ARG A 286 -1.67 19.00 15.12
CA ARG A 286 -1.62 19.31 16.56
C ARG A 286 -2.87 18.79 17.25
N GLY A 287 -2.69 18.15 18.41
CA GLY A 287 -3.81 17.62 19.20
C GLY A 287 -4.32 16.24 18.74
N TRP A 288 -3.58 15.56 17.86
CA TRP A 288 -3.87 14.17 17.48
C TRP A 288 -3.91 13.26 18.72
N ASP A 289 -4.90 12.37 18.73
CA ASP A 289 -5.26 11.53 19.87
C ASP A 289 -4.55 10.16 19.89
N GLY A 290 -3.71 9.88 18.88
CA GLY A 290 -3.02 8.60 18.74
C GLY A 290 -3.72 7.61 17.81
N ASN A 291 -4.86 7.97 17.21
CA ASN A 291 -5.65 7.09 16.37
C ASN A 291 -5.25 7.17 14.90
N TYR A 292 -4.73 6.08 14.33
CA TYR A 292 -4.43 6.00 12.89
C TYR A 292 -5.68 5.93 12.00
N LEU A 293 -6.87 5.75 12.60
CA LEU A 293 -8.16 5.90 11.92
C LEU A 293 -8.68 7.33 12.09
N SER A 294 -7.85 8.29 11.65
CA SER A 294 -8.11 9.73 11.72
C SER A 294 -7.59 10.43 10.48
N GLU A 295 -7.51 11.76 10.53
CA GLU A 295 -6.93 12.58 9.46
C GLU A 295 -5.48 12.98 9.75
N TYR A 296 -4.58 12.84 8.77
CA TYR A 296 -3.14 13.15 8.89
C TYR A 296 -2.42 13.15 7.53
N PHE A 297 -1.11 13.42 7.53
CA PHE A 297 -0.25 13.24 6.36
C PHE A 297 0.64 12.01 6.49
N MET A 298 0.73 11.20 5.44
CA MET A 298 1.62 10.03 5.36
C MET A 298 2.75 10.30 4.37
N ILE A 299 3.99 10.01 4.76
CA ILE A 299 5.17 10.21 3.92
C ILE A 299 5.89 8.90 3.69
N GLU A 300 6.30 8.70 2.45
CA GLU A 300 7.18 7.62 2.03
C GLU A 300 8.26 8.13 1.08
N TYR A 301 9.40 7.44 1.08
CA TYR A 301 10.45 7.61 0.07
C TYR A 301 10.40 6.41 -0.86
N VAL A 302 10.38 6.64 -2.17
CA VAL A 302 10.23 5.60 -3.19
C VAL A 302 11.42 5.66 -4.14
N THR A 303 11.92 4.49 -4.53
CA THR A 303 12.93 4.32 -5.58
C THR A 303 12.39 3.41 -6.69
N PRO A 304 12.84 3.58 -7.95
CA PRO A 304 12.34 2.83 -9.11
C PRO A 304 12.88 1.39 -9.18
N ASP A 305 12.62 0.60 -8.13
CA ASP A 305 12.99 -0.81 -8.04
C ASP A 305 11.90 -1.63 -7.33
N GLY A 306 12.09 -2.95 -7.28
CA GLY A 306 11.08 -3.86 -6.78
C GLY A 306 9.78 -3.75 -7.58
N ASN A 307 8.66 -3.52 -6.88
CA ASN A 307 7.35 -3.30 -7.50
C ASN A 307 7.24 -1.94 -8.20
N HIS A 308 8.16 -1.00 -7.95
CA HIS A 308 8.20 0.32 -8.57
C HIS A 308 9.14 0.42 -9.79
N ARG A 309 9.69 -0.70 -10.27
CA ARG A 309 10.65 -0.69 -11.40
C ARG A 309 10.09 -0.14 -12.72
N ASP A 310 8.77 -0.28 -12.93
CA ASP A 310 8.10 0.04 -14.19
C ASP A 310 7.26 1.34 -14.10
N ILE A 311 7.38 2.10 -13.00
CA ILE A 311 6.68 3.38 -12.82
C ILE A 311 7.60 4.56 -13.16
N SER A 312 7.01 5.70 -13.54
CA SER A 312 7.74 6.94 -13.83
C SER A 312 8.22 7.67 -12.57
N CYS A 313 8.87 6.95 -11.64
CA CYS A 313 9.55 7.53 -10.48
C CYS A 313 10.89 8.14 -10.93
N PRO A 314 11.31 9.29 -10.38
CA PRO A 314 12.63 9.83 -10.65
C PRO A 314 13.76 8.83 -10.32
N GLU A 315 14.84 8.83 -11.12
CA GLU A 315 15.90 7.80 -11.09
C GLU A 315 16.61 7.69 -9.71
N GLY A 316 16.83 8.82 -9.03
CA GLY A 316 17.40 8.85 -7.68
C GLY A 316 16.40 8.54 -6.55
N GLY A 317 15.16 8.24 -6.90
CA GLY A 317 14.02 8.18 -5.99
C GLY A 317 13.43 9.55 -5.68
N ALA A 318 12.23 9.54 -5.12
CA ALA A 318 11.52 10.74 -4.70
C ALA A 318 10.58 10.44 -3.53
N VAL A 319 10.19 11.49 -2.83
CA VAL A 319 9.29 11.43 -1.69
C VAL A 319 7.86 11.65 -2.16
N ARG A 320 6.92 10.88 -1.64
CA ARG A 320 5.47 11.11 -1.80
C ARG A 320 4.87 11.48 -0.47
N ILE A 321 3.90 12.39 -0.51
CA ILE A 321 3.18 12.86 0.67
C ILE A 321 1.69 12.73 0.39
N TRP A 322 1.03 11.90 1.17
CA TRP A 322 -0.40 11.63 1.09
C TRP A 322 -1.14 12.40 2.18
N HIS A 323 -2.31 12.92 1.86
CA HIS A 323 -3.31 13.33 2.84
C HIS A 323 -4.27 12.16 3.05
N ILE A 324 -4.44 11.73 4.30
CA ILE A 324 -5.25 10.57 4.69
C ILE A 324 -6.42 11.05 5.53
N SER A 325 -7.62 10.55 5.26
CA SER A 325 -8.86 10.80 6.03
C SER A 325 -9.56 9.49 6.38
N ALA A 326 -8.93 8.72 7.27
CA ALA A 326 -9.26 7.32 7.56
C ALA A 326 -10.22 7.13 8.74
N ALA A 327 -11.04 8.13 9.05
CA ALA A 327 -12.00 8.01 10.14
C ALA A 327 -13.08 6.96 9.81
N THR A 328 -13.40 6.09 10.77
CA THR A 328 -14.35 4.99 10.58
C THR A 328 -15.76 5.36 11.03
N SER A 329 -16.75 4.77 10.37
CA SER A 329 -18.15 4.93 10.73
C SER A 329 -18.47 4.02 11.93
N LYS A 330 -19.24 4.54 12.91
CA LYS A 330 -19.65 3.76 14.09
C LYS A 330 -20.79 2.76 13.79
N TRP A 331 -21.35 2.77 12.58
CA TRP A 331 -22.66 2.18 12.28
C TRP A 331 -22.77 1.33 11.01
N THR A 332 -21.73 1.21 10.20
CA THR A 332 -21.82 0.47 8.92
C THR A 332 -20.68 -0.52 8.78
N TYR A 333 -20.72 -1.59 9.57
CA TYR A 333 -20.20 -2.85 9.07
C TYR A 333 -21.34 -3.52 8.29
N ASP A 334 -21.79 -2.88 7.20
CA ASP A 334 -22.41 -3.65 6.13
C ASP A 334 -21.28 -4.00 5.16
N ALA A 335 -21.31 -5.22 4.64
CA ALA A 335 -20.24 -5.77 3.84
C ALA A 335 -20.00 -4.98 2.52
N THR A 336 -20.89 -4.03 2.21
CA THR A 336 -20.90 -3.22 0.98
C THR A 336 -20.32 -1.81 1.14
N SER A 337 -20.24 -1.25 2.36
CA SER A 337 -19.92 0.19 2.58
C SER A 337 -18.49 0.47 3.06
N GLY A 338 -17.63 -0.56 3.16
CA GLY A 338 -16.23 -0.40 3.58
C GLY A 338 -16.06 0.03 5.05
N MET A 339 -14.82 -0.02 5.54
CA MET A 339 -14.48 0.30 6.94
C MET A 339 -14.50 1.82 7.23
N PHE A 340 -14.27 2.64 6.22
CA PHE A 340 -14.04 4.08 6.36
C PHE A 340 -15.31 4.90 6.08
N MET A 341 -15.44 6.07 6.72
CA MET A 341 -16.52 7.03 6.40
C MET A 341 -16.31 7.70 5.04
N ASN A 342 -15.07 7.72 4.56
CA ASN A 342 -14.67 8.33 3.32
C ASN A 342 -14.16 7.25 2.37
N ASP A 343 -14.51 7.39 1.10
CA ASP A 343 -13.95 6.65 -0.02
C ASP A 343 -13.51 7.66 -1.11
N ASN A 344 -12.87 7.18 -2.16
CA ASN A 344 -12.33 8.08 -3.18
C ASN A 344 -13.30 8.40 -4.32
N SER A 345 -14.44 7.72 -4.39
CA SER A 345 -15.37 7.76 -5.52
C SER A 345 -16.73 8.38 -5.22
N GLU A 346 -17.27 8.31 -4.00
CA GLU A 346 -18.65 8.69 -3.70
C GLU A 346 -18.78 9.71 -2.56
N THR A 347 -17.80 9.78 -1.65
CA THR A 347 -17.83 10.73 -0.54
C THR A 347 -17.25 12.08 -0.91
N LYS A 348 -17.73 13.11 -0.19
CA LYS A 348 -17.26 14.49 -0.36
C LYS A 348 -15.76 14.61 -0.09
N ASP A 349 -15.34 14.11 1.08
CA ASP A 349 -13.95 14.06 1.48
C ASP A 349 -13.39 12.70 1.06
N LYS A 350 -12.17 12.69 0.54
CA LYS A 350 -11.56 11.49 -0.04
C LYS A 350 -10.73 10.77 1.03
N LEU A 351 -10.70 9.44 1.00
CA LEU A 351 -9.94 8.62 1.96
C LEU A 351 -8.44 8.88 1.88
N ILE A 352 -7.90 8.93 0.67
CA ILE A 352 -6.48 9.16 0.41
C ILE A 352 -6.31 10.02 -0.83
N VAL A 353 -5.51 11.08 -0.74
CA VAL A 353 -5.11 11.87 -1.91
C VAL A 353 -3.65 12.24 -1.83
N ILE A 354 -3.03 12.53 -2.97
CA ILE A 354 -1.74 13.23 -2.94
C ILE A 354 -1.94 14.61 -2.29
N ALA A 355 -1.05 14.99 -1.38
CA ALA A 355 -1.20 16.23 -0.61
C ALA A 355 -1.14 17.49 -1.51
N ASP A 356 -0.46 17.41 -2.65
CA ASP A 356 -0.44 18.45 -3.69
C ASP A 356 -0.78 17.83 -5.05
N PRO A 357 -2.01 18.00 -5.56
CA PRO A 357 -2.42 17.48 -6.86
C PRO A 357 -1.58 17.98 -8.04
N ALA A 358 -0.87 19.10 -7.88
CA ALA A 358 0.02 19.63 -8.90
C ALA A 358 1.46 19.09 -8.82
N HIS A 359 1.84 18.39 -7.73
CA HIS A 359 3.21 17.93 -7.50
C HIS A 359 3.26 16.66 -6.62
N SER A 360 3.37 15.49 -7.25
CA SER A 360 3.30 14.20 -6.55
C SER A 360 4.65 13.58 -6.15
N TRP A 361 5.77 14.07 -6.70
CA TRP A 361 7.11 13.54 -6.46
C TRP A 361 8.06 14.63 -6.00
N TYR A 362 8.45 14.61 -4.73
CA TYR A 362 9.38 15.59 -4.16
C TYR A 362 10.82 15.10 -4.21
N GLN A 363 11.69 15.83 -4.90
CA GLN A 363 13.13 15.59 -5.00
C GLN A 363 13.92 16.45 -4.01
N GLU A 364 15.23 16.24 -3.93
CA GLU A 364 16.12 17.02 -3.07
C GLU A 364 15.99 18.54 -3.33
N GLY A 365 15.81 19.29 -2.25
CA GLY A 365 15.62 20.74 -2.27
C GLY A 365 14.16 21.18 -2.38
N GLU A 366 13.24 20.29 -2.74
CA GLU A 366 11.81 20.60 -2.86
C GLU A 366 11.07 20.51 -1.52
N SER A 367 9.89 21.13 -1.47
CA SER A 367 9.08 21.18 -0.25
C SER A 367 7.59 21.19 -0.51
N LEU A 368 6.84 20.47 0.32
CA LEU A 368 5.42 20.73 0.55
C LEU A 368 5.30 21.86 1.56
N THR A 369 4.71 22.98 1.13
CA THR A 369 4.59 24.20 1.94
C THR A 369 3.35 24.17 2.84
N ALA A 370 3.38 24.97 3.91
CA ALA A 370 2.35 24.98 4.95
C ALA A 370 0.95 25.40 4.49
N ASP A 371 0.85 26.11 3.36
CA ASP A 371 -0.42 26.49 2.72
C ASP A 371 -1.06 25.33 1.95
N LYS A 372 -0.32 24.25 1.70
CA LYS A 372 -0.79 23.05 1.01
C LYS A 372 -1.13 21.89 1.96
N THR A 373 -0.89 22.05 3.27
CA THR A 373 -1.22 21.05 4.28
C THR A 373 -2.49 21.42 5.02
N CYS A 374 -3.62 21.32 4.32
CA CYS A 374 -4.95 21.54 4.88
C CYS A 374 -5.60 20.22 5.29
N LEU A 375 -6.35 20.25 6.39
CA LEU A 375 -7.34 19.23 6.71
C LEU A 375 -8.62 19.46 5.89
N ASN A 376 -9.52 18.48 5.83
CA ASN A 376 -10.80 18.54 5.12
C ASN A 376 -11.70 19.69 5.60
N GLY A 377 -11.50 20.18 6.83
CA GLY A 377 -12.12 21.41 7.34
C GLY A 377 -11.63 22.71 6.69
N GLY A 378 -10.61 22.65 5.82
CA GLY A 378 -9.98 23.79 5.16
C GLY A 378 -8.95 24.53 6.03
N GLU A 379 -8.75 24.09 7.27
CA GLU A 379 -7.77 24.67 8.18
C GLU A 379 -6.35 24.22 7.79
N THR A 380 -5.45 25.19 7.61
CA THR A 380 -4.03 24.88 7.42
C THR A 380 -3.44 24.37 8.72
N THR A 381 -2.73 23.26 8.65
CA THR A 381 -2.04 22.67 9.81
C THR A 381 -0.77 23.44 10.18
N GLY A 382 -0.28 24.29 9.28
CA GLY A 382 1.01 24.96 9.42
C GLY A 382 2.20 24.02 9.19
N ILE A 383 1.97 22.77 8.80
CA ILE A 383 3.02 21.76 8.61
C ILE A 383 3.70 22.00 7.27
N ALA A 384 5.03 22.13 7.26
CA ALA A 384 5.82 22.09 6.03
C ALA A 384 6.84 20.94 6.09
N VAL A 385 7.08 20.31 4.93
CA VAL A 385 8.00 19.19 4.76
C VAL A 385 8.99 19.58 3.67
N GLN A 386 10.28 19.54 3.97
CA GLN A 386 11.34 19.81 3.00
C GLN A 386 12.24 18.59 2.86
N VAL A 387 12.50 18.20 1.61
CA VAL A 387 13.46 17.17 1.27
C VAL A 387 14.86 17.77 1.33
N GLN A 388 15.61 17.46 2.37
CA GLN A 388 16.95 18.02 2.60
C GLN A 388 18.01 17.32 1.75
N ARG A 389 17.90 15.99 1.59
CA ARG A 389 18.88 15.17 0.89
C ARG A 389 18.28 13.85 0.42
N ILE A 390 18.67 13.38 -0.76
CA ILE A 390 18.41 12.02 -1.25
C ILE A 390 19.74 11.36 -1.66
N THR A 391 19.96 10.11 -1.27
CA THR A 391 21.17 9.34 -1.66
C THR A 391 20.88 8.00 -2.30
N GLY A 392 19.67 7.79 -2.84
CA GLY A 392 19.25 6.52 -3.43
C GLY A 392 18.85 5.44 -2.40
N ASP A 393 19.49 5.41 -1.23
CA ASP A 393 19.13 4.49 -0.14
C ASP A 393 18.25 5.15 0.94
N GLU A 394 18.33 6.47 1.07
CA GLU A 394 17.59 7.23 2.06
C GLU A 394 17.22 8.62 1.56
N ALA A 395 16.13 9.15 2.10
CA ALA A 395 15.75 10.54 2.05
C ALA A 395 15.80 11.14 3.47
N VAL A 396 16.46 12.28 3.63
CA VAL A 396 16.44 13.08 4.86
C VAL A 396 15.46 14.23 4.67
N LEU A 397 14.50 14.34 5.58
CA LEU A 397 13.43 15.34 5.52
C LEU A 397 13.47 16.20 6.79
N SER A 398 13.22 17.50 6.66
CA SER A 398 12.87 18.34 7.80
C SER A 398 11.37 18.57 7.81
N VAL A 399 10.74 18.30 8.94
CA VAL A 399 9.34 18.61 9.20
C VAL A 399 9.29 19.81 10.15
N THR A 400 8.49 20.80 9.82
CA THR A 400 8.27 21.99 10.67
C THR A 400 6.79 22.23 10.86
N TYR A 401 6.42 22.58 12.07
CA TYR A 401 5.09 22.99 12.46
C TYR A 401 5.12 24.50 12.67
N GLY A 402 4.48 25.26 11.78
CA GLY A 402 4.37 26.71 11.90
C GLY A 402 3.90 27.10 13.30
N ARG A 403 4.59 28.06 13.96
CA ARG A 403 4.18 28.52 15.30
C ARG A 403 2.71 28.90 15.26
N ASP A 404 1.96 28.50 16.28
CA ASP A 404 0.54 28.84 16.42
C ASP A 404 0.33 30.27 15.96
N GLY A 405 -0.51 30.44 14.94
CA GLY A 405 -1.15 31.72 14.73
C GLY A 405 -1.90 32.01 16.01
N ALA A 406 -1.33 32.83 16.88
CA ALA A 406 -2.13 33.80 17.58
C ALA A 406 -2.99 34.43 16.48
N ALA A 407 -4.29 34.14 16.48
CA ALA A 407 -5.24 34.74 15.57
C ALA A 407 -4.86 36.20 15.41
N SER A 408 -4.41 36.59 14.22
CA SER A 408 -4.12 37.98 13.91
C SER A 408 -5.47 38.67 13.81
N ASN A 409 -6.01 39.02 14.98
CA ASN A 409 -7.13 39.91 15.13
C ASN A 409 -6.61 41.31 14.81
N GLN A 410 -6.44 41.58 13.52
CA GLN A 410 -6.23 42.92 12.97
C GLN A 410 -7.22 43.12 11.83
N ASN A 411 -8.49 43.31 12.21
CA ASN A 411 -9.24 44.47 11.72
C ASN A 411 -10.53 44.64 12.53
N SER A 412 -10.40 45.30 13.69
CA SER A 412 -11.49 46.07 14.28
C SER A 412 -11.14 47.54 14.16
N ASP A 413 -11.56 48.19 13.07
CA ASP A 413 -12.14 49.54 13.14
C ASP A 413 -12.57 50.04 11.75
N SER A 414 -13.86 49.90 11.45
CA SER A 414 -14.62 50.97 10.82
C SER A 414 -16.09 50.77 11.15
N ARG A 415 -16.48 51.23 12.35
CA ARG A 415 -17.87 51.59 12.62
C ARG A 415 -18.22 52.81 11.77
N GLN A 416 -19.18 52.65 10.86
CA GLN A 416 -20.10 53.73 10.53
C GLN A 416 -21.52 53.27 10.80
N GLU A 417 -22.19 54.08 11.61
CA GLU A 417 -23.54 53.92 12.11
C GLU A 417 -24.57 53.90 10.97
N ASN A 418 -25.62 53.09 11.09
CA ASN A 418 -26.97 53.62 10.94
C ASN A 418 -28.06 52.77 11.61
N SER A 419 -28.87 53.52 12.36
CA SER A 419 -30.03 53.22 13.19
C SER A 419 -31.19 52.43 12.56
N ALA A 420 -31.78 51.54 13.39
CA ALA A 420 -33.19 51.21 13.61
C ALA A 420 -34.16 50.90 12.43
N MET A 421 -34.82 49.75 12.49
CA MET A 421 -36.21 49.62 12.99
C MET A 421 -36.68 48.16 12.98
N ALA A 422 -37.38 47.76 14.05
CA ALA A 422 -38.13 46.51 14.14
C ALA A 422 -39.53 46.69 13.55
N GLY A 423 -40.07 45.63 12.95
CA GLY A 423 -41.46 45.53 12.51
C GLY A 423 -41.81 44.09 12.14
N GLU A 424 -42.72 43.52 12.92
CA GLU A 424 -43.24 42.14 12.89
C GLU A 424 -43.96 41.76 11.57
N SER A 425 -44.07 40.45 11.29
CA SER A 425 -45.37 39.79 10.99
C SER A 425 -45.22 38.32 10.52
N SER A 426 -45.50 37.40 11.43
CA SER A 426 -46.54 36.35 11.35
C SER A 426 -46.68 35.44 10.10
N ILE A 427 -46.46 34.14 10.35
CA ILE A 427 -46.87 32.98 9.52
C ILE A 427 -48.30 32.54 9.92
N PRO A 428 -49.11 32.02 8.98
CA PRO A 428 -49.96 30.84 9.28
C PRO A 428 -49.94 29.75 8.18
N PRO A 429 -50.49 28.55 8.46
CA PRO A 429 -50.05 27.25 7.90
C PRO A 429 -50.88 26.78 6.69
N ARG A 430 -50.36 25.76 5.97
CA ARG A 430 -51.05 25.03 4.89
C ARG A 430 -51.57 23.70 5.40
N ASP A 431 -52.89 23.51 5.29
CA ASP A 431 -53.58 22.23 5.31
C ASP A 431 -53.95 21.79 3.87
N SER A 432 -53.92 20.46 3.72
CA SER A 432 -54.62 19.55 2.79
C SER A 432 -55.34 20.07 1.54
N GLU A 433 -55.13 19.39 0.41
CA GLU A 433 -56.15 18.59 -0.31
C GLU A 433 -55.59 17.97 -1.61
N ASP A 434 -55.97 16.71 -1.86
CA ASP A 434 -55.89 15.96 -3.12
C ASP A 434 -57.28 16.03 -3.79
N PRO A 435 -57.44 16.05 -5.13
CA PRO A 435 -57.86 14.78 -5.76
C PRO A 435 -57.44 14.54 -7.24
N GLN A 436 -57.36 13.23 -7.54
CA GLN A 436 -57.44 12.46 -8.79
C GLN A 436 -58.00 13.12 -10.10
N SER A 437 -57.37 12.77 -11.24
CA SER A 437 -57.90 11.88 -12.33
C SER A 437 -57.62 12.31 -13.79
N GLN A 438 -57.24 11.30 -14.62
CA GLN A 438 -57.47 11.13 -16.09
C GLN A 438 -56.77 12.13 -17.07
N SER A 439 -56.30 11.81 -18.29
CA SER A 439 -56.32 10.66 -19.21
C SER A 439 -55.53 11.00 -20.50
N ARG A 440 -55.04 9.96 -21.24
CA ARG A 440 -54.80 9.86 -22.71
C ARG A 440 -53.64 10.64 -23.38
N GLU A 441 -52.69 9.92 -24.04
CA GLU A 441 -52.52 9.72 -25.51
C GLU A 441 -52.11 11.04 -26.23
N THR A 442 -51.02 11.20 -27.01
CA THR A 442 -50.35 10.39 -28.05
C THR A 442 -48.99 11.01 -28.50
N GLU A 443 -48.09 10.14 -29.00
CA GLU A 443 -47.19 10.26 -30.18
C GLU A 443 -45.99 11.26 -30.31
N SER A 444 -44.86 10.63 -30.72
CA SER A 444 -43.74 11.10 -31.58
C SER A 444 -42.79 12.16 -30.99
N SER A 445 -41.46 12.14 -31.19
CA SER A 445 -40.62 11.62 -32.26
C SER A 445 -39.17 11.44 -31.80
N GLU A 446 -38.48 10.47 -32.40
CA GLU A 446 -37.02 10.29 -32.35
C GLU A 446 -36.24 11.54 -32.79
N VAL A 447 -35.18 11.88 -32.06
CA VAL A 447 -33.96 12.50 -32.61
C VAL A 447 -32.76 11.88 -31.88
N GLN A 448 -32.01 11.06 -32.62
CA GLN A 448 -30.65 10.65 -32.27
C GLN A 448 -29.69 11.82 -32.52
N SER A 449 -28.80 12.09 -31.58
CA SER A 449 -27.58 12.87 -31.83
C SER A 449 -26.41 12.23 -31.06
N GLU A 450 -25.54 11.54 -31.79
CA GLU A 450 -24.23 11.07 -31.33
C GLU A 450 -23.25 12.25 -31.14
N PRO A 451 -22.30 12.16 -30.19
CA PRO A 451 -21.18 13.11 -30.08
C PRO A 451 -19.94 12.66 -30.91
N PRO A 452 -19.01 13.59 -31.24
CA PRO A 452 -18.11 13.47 -32.38
C PRO A 452 -16.79 12.71 -32.12
N VAL A 453 -16.30 12.08 -33.19
CA VAL A 453 -15.00 11.42 -33.33
C VAL A 453 -13.96 12.42 -33.82
N ASP A 454 -12.86 12.60 -33.07
CA ASP A 454 -11.73 13.42 -33.51
C ASP A 454 -10.71 12.62 -34.32
N GLN A 455 -10.26 13.25 -35.41
CA GLN A 455 -9.50 12.67 -36.50
C GLN A 455 -7.98 12.67 -36.25
N VAL A 456 -7.34 11.54 -36.56
CA VAL A 456 -5.89 11.43 -36.77
C VAL A 456 -5.58 11.70 -38.24
N SER A 457 -4.66 12.61 -38.49
CA SER A 457 -4.15 12.96 -39.82
C SER A 457 -2.88 12.17 -40.16
N THR A 458 -2.88 11.52 -41.32
CA THR A 458 -1.70 10.97 -42.02
C THR A 458 -1.35 11.84 -43.24
N PRO A 459 -0.12 11.78 -43.77
CA PRO A 459 0.10 11.99 -45.19
C PRO A 459 0.60 10.73 -45.91
N GLU A 460 -0.03 10.49 -47.08
CA GLU A 460 0.36 9.63 -48.19
C GLU A 460 1.75 10.03 -48.76
N GLY A 461 2.51 9.23 -49.50
CA GLY A 461 2.34 7.90 -50.08
C GLY A 461 3.52 7.59 -51.02
N ALA A 462 3.76 6.31 -51.31
CA ALA A 462 4.40 5.83 -52.55
C ALA A 462 4.14 4.32 -52.72
N THR A 463 3.80 3.95 -53.95
CA THR A 463 3.18 2.71 -54.47
C THR A 463 4.16 1.53 -54.65
N PRO A 464 3.66 0.30 -54.99
CA PRO A 464 4.26 -0.97 -54.59
C PRO A 464 5.09 -1.68 -55.68
N ALA A 465 5.90 -2.64 -55.25
CA ALA A 465 6.43 -3.73 -56.09
C ALA A 465 6.39 -5.06 -55.33
N SER A 466 5.98 -6.12 -56.03
CA SER A 466 6.09 -7.55 -55.68
C SER A 466 6.77 -8.26 -56.87
N PRO A 467 7.16 -9.55 -56.76
CA PRO A 467 7.89 -10.22 -55.69
C PRO A 467 9.16 -10.93 -56.24
N ALA A 468 10.05 -11.42 -55.38
CA ALA A 468 11.13 -12.33 -55.79
C ALA A 468 11.42 -13.40 -54.73
N GLU A 469 11.19 -14.65 -55.14
CA GLU A 469 11.95 -15.89 -54.93
C GLU A 469 12.56 -16.22 -53.55
N GLU A 470 11.86 -17.14 -52.86
CA GLU A 470 12.33 -18.46 -52.43
C GLU A 470 13.85 -18.75 -52.48
N THR A 471 14.48 -18.90 -51.30
CA THR A 471 15.56 -19.89 -51.10
C THR A 471 15.53 -20.41 -49.66
N SER A 472 15.49 -21.73 -49.55
CA SER A 472 15.55 -22.56 -48.37
C SER A 472 16.98 -22.73 -47.86
N HIS A 473 17.18 -22.68 -46.54
CA HIS A 473 18.39 -23.18 -45.88
C HIS A 473 18.01 -24.08 -44.71
N GLU A 474 18.19 -25.39 -44.92
CA GLU A 474 18.31 -26.41 -43.87
C GLU A 474 19.63 -26.27 -43.12
N PRO A 475 19.69 -26.59 -41.81
CA PRO A 475 20.92 -27.00 -41.16
C PRO A 475 21.01 -28.53 -41.03
N SER A 476 22.18 -29.07 -41.37
CA SER A 476 22.57 -30.48 -41.26
C SER A 476 22.69 -30.99 -39.81
N PRO A 477 22.59 -32.31 -39.57
CA PRO A 477 22.60 -32.91 -38.22
C PRO A 477 24.02 -33.28 -37.75
N PRO A 478 24.26 -33.41 -36.43
CA PRO A 478 25.41 -34.14 -35.93
C PRO A 478 25.07 -35.62 -35.65
N GLN A 479 26.08 -36.43 -35.87
CA GLN A 479 26.10 -37.89 -35.96
C GLN A 479 26.09 -38.60 -34.60
N ASP A 480 25.59 -39.84 -34.66
CA ASP A 480 25.59 -40.87 -33.62
C ASP A 480 26.98 -41.26 -33.11
N VAL A 481 27.04 -41.60 -31.82
CA VAL A 481 28.03 -42.54 -31.27
C VAL A 481 27.28 -43.53 -30.37
N GLU A 482 27.13 -44.76 -30.86
CA GLU A 482 26.72 -45.93 -30.06
C GLU A 482 27.90 -46.48 -29.23
N GLY A 483 27.58 -47.09 -28.10
CA GLY A 483 28.52 -47.89 -27.32
C GLY A 483 27.88 -48.49 -26.06
N GLU A 484 27.30 -49.68 -26.22
CA GLU A 484 26.66 -50.51 -25.20
C GLU A 484 27.56 -50.90 -24.01
N GLY A 485 26.93 -51.18 -22.85
CA GLY A 485 27.56 -51.84 -21.71
C GLY A 485 26.54 -52.27 -20.64
N VAL A 486 26.16 -53.54 -20.69
CA VAL A 486 25.25 -54.25 -19.77
C VAL A 486 25.90 -54.54 -18.41
N GLY A 487 25.13 -54.47 -17.31
CA GLY A 487 25.52 -55.11 -16.03
C GLY A 487 24.58 -54.85 -14.86
N GLN A 488 23.78 -55.87 -14.49
CA GLN A 488 22.96 -55.93 -13.26
C GLN A 488 23.82 -55.95 -11.97
N GLY A 489 23.30 -55.37 -10.89
CA GLY A 489 23.81 -55.60 -9.53
C GLY A 489 22.94 -54.96 -8.45
N SER A 490 22.17 -55.78 -7.74
CA SER A 490 21.48 -55.43 -6.49
C SER A 490 22.46 -55.30 -5.32
N THR A 491 22.25 -54.33 -4.41
CA THR A 491 22.46 -54.50 -2.96
C THR A 491 21.87 -53.34 -2.17
N ASP A 492 21.27 -53.70 -1.03
CA ASP A 492 20.78 -52.86 0.06
C ASP A 492 21.82 -51.88 0.65
N GLY A 493 21.32 -50.78 1.22
CA GLY A 493 21.70 -50.39 2.58
C GLY A 493 22.51 -49.10 2.79
N ARG A 494 21.78 -48.09 3.29
CA ARG A 494 22.18 -47.09 4.30
C ARG A 494 23.16 -45.94 3.96
N ASP A 495 22.62 -44.76 4.25
CA ASP A 495 23.22 -43.63 4.99
C ASP A 495 23.91 -42.50 4.20
N SER A 496 23.79 -41.29 4.77
CA SER A 496 24.35 -39.96 4.42
C SER A 496 23.66 -39.22 3.26
N THR A 497 23.29 -37.94 3.34
CA THR A 497 23.47 -36.86 4.33
C THR A 497 22.55 -35.71 3.94
N GLU A 498 21.77 -35.19 4.89
CA GLU A 498 21.08 -33.90 4.79
C GLU A 498 22.10 -32.74 4.86
N PRO A 499 21.87 -31.60 4.18
CA PRO A 499 22.68 -30.42 4.42
C PRO A 499 22.28 -29.76 5.76
N VAL A 500 23.21 -29.80 6.71
CA VAL A 500 23.18 -29.01 7.94
C VAL A 500 23.40 -27.54 7.58
N TRP A 501 22.39 -26.70 7.80
CA TRP A 501 22.58 -25.25 7.81
C TRP A 501 23.21 -24.81 9.14
N ASP A 502 24.34 -24.14 9.01
CA ASP A 502 25.17 -23.61 10.08
C ASP A 502 24.42 -22.52 10.87
N LYS A 503 24.34 -22.67 12.19
CA LYS A 503 23.71 -21.73 13.15
C LYS A 503 24.74 -20.79 13.81
N SER A 504 25.86 -20.46 13.16
CA SER A 504 26.93 -19.67 13.80
C SER A 504 26.97 -18.16 13.49
N GLU A 505 26.22 -17.64 12.51
CA GLU A 505 26.34 -16.21 12.14
C GLU A 505 25.52 -15.22 13.01
N ASN A 506 24.57 -15.69 13.82
CA ASN A 506 23.77 -14.80 14.69
C ASN A 506 24.36 -14.58 16.10
N ALA A 507 25.44 -15.28 16.48
CA ALA A 507 26.07 -15.14 17.80
C ALA A 507 27.14 -14.02 17.86
N GLU A 508 27.72 -13.62 16.72
CA GLU A 508 28.79 -12.61 16.69
C GLU A 508 28.27 -11.16 16.71
N VAL A 509 27.02 -10.93 16.26
CA VAL A 509 26.41 -9.59 16.25
C VAL A 509 25.94 -9.16 17.65
N GLU A 510 25.44 -10.10 18.49
CA GLU A 510 25.03 -9.78 19.87
C GLU A 510 26.22 -9.61 20.84
N ALA A 511 27.33 -10.31 20.60
CA ALA A 511 28.55 -10.17 21.41
C ALA A 511 29.23 -8.79 21.23
N GLY A 512 29.17 -8.22 20.02
CA GLY A 512 29.74 -6.90 19.70
C GLY A 512 29.01 -5.76 20.41
N ALA A 513 27.68 -5.82 20.50
CA ALA A 513 26.87 -4.79 21.16
C ALA A 513 27.04 -4.81 22.69
N ALA A 514 27.10 -6.00 23.31
CA ALA A 514 27.35 -6.15 24.74
C ALA A 514 28.76 -5.69 25.14
N GLY A 515 29.78 -5.96 24.29
CA GLY A 515 31.16 -5.54 24.51
C GLY A 515 31.35 -4.01 24.49
N ALA A 516 30.68 -3.31 23.57
CA ALA A 516 30.74 -1.85 23.47
C ALA A 516 30.09 -1.13 24.67
N ILE A 517 29.00 -1.69 25.20
CA ILE A 517 28.30 -1.15 26.39
C ILE A 517 29.19 -1.32 27.63
N LEU A 518 29.84 -2.48 27.79
CA LEU A 518 30.71 -2.74 28.95
C LEU A 518 31.94 -1.82 28.99
N ILE A 519 32.57 -1.56 27.84
CA ILE A 519 33.72 -0.65 27.72
C ILE A 519 33.34 0.79 28.08
N THR A 520 32.16 1.23 27.65
CA THR A 520 31.66 2.59 27.92
C THR A 520 31.36 2.80 29.41
N VAL A 521 30.74 1.80 30.07
CA VAL A 521 30.46 1.85 31.51
C VAL A 521 31.76 1.86 32.34
N VAL A 522 32.77 1.09 31.95
CA VAL A 522 34.08 1.06 32.63
C VAL A 522 34.83 2.39 32.49
N LEU A 523 34.79 3.03 31.32
CA LEU A 523 35.39 4.35 31.09
C LEU A 523 34.72 5.45 31.92
N VAL A 524 33.39 5.45 32.02
CA VAL A 524 32.64 6.40 32.84
C VAL A 524 32.95 6.22 34.33
N LEU A 525 33.06 4.96 34.81
CA LEU A 525 33.43 4.67 36.19
C LEU A 525 34.88 5.07 36.52
N LEU A 526 35.82 4.88 35.58
CA LEU A 526 37.21 5.31 35.74
C LEU A 526 37.33 6.84 35.79
N ILE A 527 36.61 7.55 34.91
CA ILE A 527 36.57 9.02 34.91
C ILE A 527 35.97 9.53 36.22
N TRP A 528 34.90 8.89 36.72
CA TRP A 528 34.28 9.26 37.99
C TRP A 528 35.19 8.99 39.21
N LEU A 529 35.99 7.91 39.18
CA LEU A 529 36.98 7.62 40.23
C LEU A 529 38.13 8.63 40.24
N ILE A 530 38.53 9.15 39.08
CA ILE A 530 39.59 10.17 38.95
C ILE A 530 39.13 11.55 39.43
N ILE A 531 37.85 11.89 39.22
CA ILE A 531 37.32 13.24 39.51
C ILE A 531 36.79 13.37 40.95
N ARG A 532 36.69 12.27 41.71
CA ARG A 532 36.15 12.30 43.08
C ARG A 532 36.99 13.19 44.02
N PRO A 533 36.41 14.23 44.64
CA PRO A 533 37.11 15.05 45.63
C PRO A 533 37.35 14.25 46.92
N LYS A 534 38.60 14.22 47.40
CA LYS A 534 38.98 13.52 48.64
C LYS A 534 38.24 14.10 49.85
N PRO A 535 37.69 13.27 50.76
CA PRO A 535 36.99 13.76 51.94
C PRO A 535 37.96 14.46 52.91
N LYS A 536 37.61 15.67 53.35
CA LYS A 536 38.35 16.44 54.36
C LYS A 536 38.34 15.71 55.70
N ARG A 537 39.53 15.31 56.19
CA ARG A 537 39.75 14.81 57.56
C ARG A 537 39.31 15.86 58.60
N LYS A 538 38.22 15.61 59.33
CA LYS A 538 37.86 16.37 60.54
C LYS A 538 38.80 15.99 61.69
N LYS A 539 39.61 16.95 62.17
CA LYS A 539 40.34 16.85 63.45
C LYS A 539 39.32 16.72 64.59
N ARG A 540 39.34 15.61 65.34
CA ARG A 540 38.60 15.47 66.61
C ARG A 540 39.24 16.39 67.66
N LYS A 541 38.50 17.41 68.12
CA LYS A 541 38.77 18.11 69.38
C LYS A 541 38.38 17.19 70.54
N GLY A 542 39.23 17.20 71.56
CA GLY A 542 39.14 16.34 72.74
C GLY A 542 37.89 16.59 73.59
N SER A 543 37.46 15.52 74.24
CA SER A 543 36.47 15.53 75.32
C SER A 543 37.14 14.94 76.55
N LYS A 544 37.39 15.80 77.54
CA LYS A 544 37.69 15.43 78.92
C LYS A 544 36.57 14.52 79.45
N ARG A 545 36.92 13.44 80.15
CA ARG A 545 36.03 12.83 81.14
C ARG A 545 36.83 12.42 82.36
N HIS A 546 36.44 13.02 83.48
CA HIS A 546 36.87 12.74 84.84
C HIS A 546 36.19 11.48 85.40
N LYS A 547 36.80 10.96 86.49
CA LYS A 547 36.41 9.86 87.39
C LYS A 547 36.77 8.47 86.84
N ARG A 548 37.53 7.63 87.54
CA ARG A 548 37.86 7.55 88.97
C ARG A 548 39.22 6.87 89.13
#